data_AF-A0A367HGJ6-F1
#
_entry.id   AF-A0A367HGJ6-F1
#
_cell.length_a   1.000
_cell.length_b   1.000
_cell.length_c   1.000
_cell.angle_alpha   90.00
_cell.angle_beta   90.00
_cell.angle_gamma   90.00
#
_symmetry.space_group_name_H-M   'P 1'
#
loop_
_entity.id
_entity.type
_entity.pdbx_description
1 polymer ?
#
loop_
_entity_poly.entity_id
_entity_poly.type
_entity_poly.pdbx_seq_one_letter_code
_entity_poly.pdbx_strand_id
1 'polypeptide(L)'
;MEGTFGGLLIVVVLVKIIRYVLRPPEGLFVPGHHLSADGARLARRLAAQYDAQSPAFRILAALLSQRNAAIGRRGEKWTSAPPVVDPATHWDGWREILGRRDRLARRLVRDVSFSIGIKDLTYGGPRTIHLWEPDVPAWADRLEPAPRTAAFEILNRTHPRRRSERLIDPRTGILALRHGRTVLAIFPRSHPNP
;
A
#
# COMPACT_ATOMS: atom_id res chain seq x y z
N MET A 1 27.29 -38.01 23.35
CA MET A 1 26.78 -37.59 22.02
C MET A 1 25.48 -36.81 22.23
N GLU A 2 25.55 -35.54 22.63
CA GLU A 2 24.37 -34.71 22.95
C GLU A 2 24.52 -33.30 22.36
N GLY A 3 24.68 -33.20 21.04
CA GLY A 3 25.05 -31.92 20.38
C GLY A 3 24.12 -31.43 19.26
N THR A 4 23.04 -32.15 18.92
CA THR A 4 22.33 -31.95 17.65
C THR A 4 20.90 -31.43 17.75
N PHE A 5 20.30 -31.39 18.94
CA PHE A 5 18.89 -31.00 19.09
C PHE A 5 18.63 -29.48 19.12
N GLY A 6 19.61 -28.66 19.54
CA GLY A 6 19.43 -27.20 19.66
C GLY A 6 19.33 -26.46 18.33
N GLY A 7 20.05 -26.91 17.30
CA GLY A 7 20.10 -26.23 15.99
C GLY A 7 18.79 -26.30 15.22
N LEU A 8 18.07 -27.43 15.30
CA LEU A 8 16.83 -27.65 14.55
C LEU A 8 15.70 -26.73 15.05
N LEU A 9 15.61 -26.50 16.37
CA LEU A 9 14.59 -25.64 16.97
C LEU A 9 14.76 -24.18 16.52
N ILE A 10 16.00 -23.68 16.48
CA ILE A 10 16.32 -22.31 16.05
C ILE A 10 15.93 -22.10 14.58
N VAL A 11 16.25 -23.05 13.71
CA VAL A 11 15.90 -22.97 12.28
C VAL A 11 14.38 -23.00 12.09
N VAL A 12 13.66 -23.85 12.81
CA VAL A 12 12.18 -23.92 12.70
C VAL A 12 11.54 -22.62 13.19
N VAL A 13 12.01 -22.03 14.29
CA VAL A 13 11.50 -20.76 14.81
C VAL A 13 11.80 -19.61 13.82
N LEU A 14 13.02 -19.54 13.28
CA LEU A 14 13.38 -18.55 12.26
C LEU A 14 12.53 -18.69 11.00
N VAL A 15 12.35 -19.90 10.48
CA VAL A 15 11.52 -20.15 9.30
C VAL A 15 10.05 -19.81 9.56
N LYS A 16 9.54 -20.06 10.77
CA LYS A 16 8.16 -19.72 11.16
C LYS A 16 7.98 -18.20 11.31
N ILE A 17 8.96 -17.50 11.89
CA ILE A 17 8.97 -16.02 11.96
C ILE A 17 9.07 -15.43 10.54
N ILE A 18 9.96 -15.96 9.70
CA ILE A 18 10.12 -15.50 8.31
C ILE A 18 8.83 -15.76 7.52
N ARG A 19 8.20 -16.93 7.63
CA ARG A 19 6.89 -17.19 7.01
C ARG A 19 5.79 -16.30 7.56
N TYR A 20 5.75 -16.05 8.87
CA TYR A 20 4.75 -15.20 9.50
C TYR A 20 4.90 -13.73 9.05
N VAL A 21 6.14 -13.24 8.92
CA VAL A 21 6.45 -11.90 8.43
C VAL A 21 6.17 -11.78 6.92
N LEU A 22 6.44 -12.82 6.13
CA LEU A 22 6.33 -12.77 4.67
C LEU A 22 4.93 -13.17 4.15
N ARG A 23 4.14 -13.93 4.90
CA ARG A 23 2.82 -14.44 4.47
C ARG A 23 1.94 -14.78 5.69
N PRO A 24 1.35 -13.78 6.37
CA PRO A 24 0.39 -14.07 7.43
C PRO A 24 -0.82 -14.83 6.85
N PRO A 25 -1.33 -15.85 7.56
CA PRO A 25 -2.52 -16.59 7.14
C PRO A 25 -3.72 -15.63 7.05
N GLU A 26 -4.55 -15.81 6.02
CA GLU A 26 -5.74 -14.97 5.80
C GLU A 26 -6.69 -15.10 7.01
N GLY A 27 -7.05 -13.96 7.61
CA GLY A 27 -8.06 -13.88 8.67
C GLY A 27 -7.56 -13.87 10.13
N LEU A 28 -6.26 -13.99 10.41
CA LEU A 28 -5.75 -13.81 11.78
C LEU A 28 -5.44 -12.32 12.05
N PHE A 29 -6.06 -11.76 13.09
CA PHE A 29 -5.76 -10.43 13.61
C PHE A 29 -4.27 -10.34 14.02
N VAL A 30 -3.45 -9.70 13.18
CA VAL A 30 -2.06 -9.34 13.53
C VAL A 30 -2.08 -7.92 14.12
N PRO A 31 -1.59 -7.71 15.35
CA PRO A 31 -1.33 -6.36 15.86
C PRO A 31 -0.41 -5.61 14.88
N GLY A 32 -0.95 -4.63 14.15
CA GLY A 32 -0.23 -3.93 13.08
C GLY A 32 -1.10 -3.35 11.95
N HIS A 33 -2.35 -3.79 11.77
CA HIS A 33 -3.22 -3.36 10.65
C HIS A 33 -3.95 -2.02 10.85
N HIS A 34 -3.30 -1.02 11.44
CA HIS A 34 -3.91 0.31 11.56
C HIS A 34 -2.87 1.40 11.36
N LEU A 35 -3.36 2.60 11.03
CA LEU A 35 -2.52 3.80 10.89
C LEU A 35 -1.66 4.03 12.14
N SER A 36 -0.39 4.40 11.93
CA SER A 36 0.46 4.86 13.03
C SER A 36 -0.12 6.13 13.67
N ALA A 37 0.41 6.58 14.81
CA ALA A 37 0.00 7.86 15.40
C ALA A 37 0.26 9.03 14.42
N ASP A 38 1.36 8.97 13.68
CA ASP A 38 1.70 9.92 12.63
C ASP A 38 0.76 9.80 11.44
N GLY A 39 0.50 8.57 10.98
CA GLY A 39 -0.48 8.25 9.95
C GLY A 39 -1.84 8.85 10.23
N ALA A 40 -2.34 8.73 11.47
CA ALA A 40 -3.61 9.33 11.87
C ALA A 40 -3.59 10.86 11.84
N ARG A 41 -2.48 11.49 12.28
CA ARG A 41 -2.33 12.94 12.18
C ARG A 41 -2.34 13.39 10.71
N LEU A 42 -1.65 12.66 9.83
CA LEU A 42 -1.62 12.93 8.40
C LEU A 42 -3.01 12.74 7.77
N ALA A 43 -3.71 11.66 8.11
CA ALA A 43 -5.05 11.35 7.60
C ALA A 43 -6.07 12.43 8.00
N ARG A 44 -6.09 12.88 9.26
CA ARG A 44 -6.97 13.98 9.70
C ARG A 44 -6.70 15.28 8.92
N ARG A 45 -5.43 15.64 8.77
CA ARG A 45 -5.03 16.84 8.03
C ARG A 45 -5.41 16.77 6.56
N LEU A 46 -5.32 15.58 5.96
CA LEU A 46 -5.68 15.37 4.57
C LEU A 46 -7.20 15.34 4.39
N ALA A 47 -7.95 14.73 5.32
CA ALA A 47 -9.40 14.69 5.30
C ALA A 47 -10.02 16.10 5.37
N ALA A 48 -9.43 17.00 6.16
CA ALA A 48 -9.86 18.39 6.24
C ALA A 48 -9.71 19.18 4.92
N GLN A 49 -9.10 18.62 3.88
CA GLN A 49 -8.95 19.22 2.56
C GLN A 49 -9.95 18.70 1.53
N TYR A 50 -10.82 17.77 1.93
CA TYR A 50 -11.85 17.19 1.07
C TYR A 50 -13.24 17.56 1.55
N ASP A 51 -14.18 17.60 0.61
CA ASP A 51 -15.61 17.64 0.95
C ASP A 51 -16.02 16.36 1.70
N ALA A 52 -16.92 16.49 2.67
CA ALA A 52 -17.34 15.36 3.52
C ALA A 52 -18.03 14.23 2.72
N GLN A 53 -18.58 14.54 1.54
CA GLN A 53 -19.18 13.55 0.64
C GLN A 53 -18.18 12.94 -0.34
N SER A 54 -16.93 13.43 -0.41
CA SER A 54 -15.96 12.91 -1.36
C SER A 54 -15.54 11.46 -1.02
N PRO A 55 -15.27 10.61 -2.03
CA PRO A 55 -14.75 9.27 -1.79
C PRO A 55 -13.46 9.26 -0.97
N ALA A 56 -12.53 10.20 -1.21
CA ALA A 56 -11.30 10.31 -0.44
C ALA A 56 -11.56 10.62 1.04
N PHE A 57 -12.50 11.50 1.36
CA PHE A 57 -12.87 11.78 2.74
C PHE A 57 -13.39 10.51 3.44
N ARG A 58 -14.28 9.76 2.79
CA ARG A 58 -14.86 8.52 3.33
C ARG A 58 -13.79 7.47 3.64
N ILE A 59 -12.80 7.30 2.76
CA ILE A 59 -11.64 6.41 3.00
C ILE A 59 -10.82 6.86 4.21
N LEU A 60 -10.50 8.15 4.30
CA LEU A 60 -9.71 8.68 5.42
C LEU A 60 -10.46 8.56 6.75
N ALA A 61 -11.76 8.80 6.76
CA ALA A 61 -12.62 8.60 7.91
C ALA A 61 -12.66 7.12 8.34
N ALA A 62 -12.80 6.20 7.38
CA ALA A 62 -12.77 4.76 7.66
C ALA A 62 -11.43 4.31 8.28
N LEU A 63 -10.29 4.74 7.72
CA LEU A 63 -8.97 4.43 8.27
C LEU A 63 -8.79 4.95 9.71
N LEU A 64 -9.29 6.15 10.00
CA LEU A 64 -9.25 6.73 11.35
C LEU A 64 -10.14 5.96 12.32
N SER A 65 -11.34 5.58 11.90
CA SER A 65 -12.27 4.77 12.70
C SER A 65 -11.69 3.38 12.99
N GLN A 66 -11.12 2.70 11.99
CA GLN A 66 -10.44 1.42 12.15
C GLN A 66 -9.29 1.52 13.16
N ARG A 67 -8.45 2.55 13.04
CA ARG A 67 -7.37 2.79 14.00
C ARG A 67 -7.90 3.00 15.41
N ASN A 68 -8.91 3.85 15.57
CA ASN A 68 -9.43 4.16 16.90
C ASN A 68 -10.03 2.91 17.56
N ALA A 69 -10.75 2.09 16.79
CA ALA A 69 -11.23 0.79 17.24
C ALA A 69 -10.07 -0.14 17.65
N ALA A 70 -8.98 -0.19 16.88
CA ALA A 70 -7.82 -1.02 17.17
C ALA A 70 -7.04 -0.59 18.42
N ILE A 71 -7.02 0.71 18.72
CA ILE A 71 -6.25 1.29 19.85
C ILE A 71 -7.10 1.37 21.13
N GLY A 72 -8.38 1.00 21.09
CA GLY A 72 -9.39 1.21 22.12
C GLY A 72 -8.83 1.45 23.54
N ARG A 73 -9.22 2.55 24.18
CA ARG A 73 -8.94 2.74 25.61
C ARG A 73 -9.45 1.51 26.35
N ARG A 74 -8.60 0.86 27.16
CA ARG A 74 -9.03 -0.18 28.10
C ARG A 74 -10.29 0.32 28.84
N GLY A 75 -11.45 -0.26 28.54
CA GLY A 75 -12.71 0.01 29.25
C GLY A 75 -13.80 0.76 28.49
N GLU A 76 -13.56 1.34 27.31
CA GLU A 76 -14.62 2.00 26.52
C GLU A 76 -15.25 0.99 25.56
N LYS A 77 -16.51 0.63 25.83
CA LYS A 77 -17.31 -0.29 25.00
C LYS A 77 -17.63 0.44 23.68
N TRP A 78 -16.91 0.10 22.60
CA TRP A 78 -17.13 0.69 21.28
C TRP A 78 -18.51 0.30 20.75
N THR A 79 -19.44 1.26 20.66
CA THR A 79 -20.82 1.03 20.25
C THR A 79 -21.07 1.17 18.75
N SER A 80 -20.08 1.62 17.97
CA SER A 80 -20.21 1.76 16.51
C SER A 80 -19.04 1.11 15.79
N ALA A 81 -19.33 0.10 14.96
CA ALA A 81 -18.37 -0.49 14.04
C ALA A 81 -17.80 0.59 13.08
N PRO A 82 -16.56 0.44 12.58
CA PRO A 82 -16.04 1.32 11.54
C PRO A 82 -17.04 1.39 10.37
N PRO A 83 -17.22 2.57 9.75
CA PRO A 83 -18.11 2.68 8.60
C PRO A 83 -17.61 1.75 7.49
N VAL A 84 -18.51 0.92 6.98
CA VAL A 84 -18.24 0.06 5.83
C VAL A 84 -18.24 0.96 4.60
N VAL A 85 -17.11 1.02 3.90
CA VAL A 85 -16.99 1.72 2.61
C VAL A 85 -17.18 0.69 1.51
N ASP A 86 -18.12 0.93 0.61
CA ASP A 86 -18.35 0.03 -0.52
C ASP A 86 -17.13 -0.01 -1.46
N PRO A 87 -16.93 -1.10 -2.23
CA PRO A 87 -15.74 -1.28 -3.05
C PRO A 87 -15.50 -0.17 -4.09
N ALA A 88 -16.55 0.42 -4.65
CA ALA A 88 -16.44 1.49 -5.64
C ALA A 88 -15.98 2.81 -5.00
N THR A 89 -16.63 3.23 -3.90
CA THR A 89 -16.17 4.40 -3.13
C THR A 89 -14.74 4.21 -2.62
N HIS A 90 -14.40 2.98 -2.20
CA HIS A 90 -13.05 2.66 -1.77
C HIS A 90 -12.04 2.82 -2.90
N TRP A 91 -12.40 2.34 -4.09
CA TRP A 91 -11.59 2.49 -5.30
C TRP A 91 -11.34 3.95 -5.65
N ASP A 92 -12.41 4.74 -5.75
CA ASP A 92 -12.35 6.13 -6.16
C ASP A 92 -11.61 7.00 -5.14
N GLY A 93 -11.85 6.77 -3.85
CA GLY A 93 -11.20 7.54 -2.79
C GLY A 93 -9.69 7.34 -2.77
N TRP A 94 -9.23 6.10 -2.94
CA TRP A 94 -7.81 5.83 -3.07
C TRP A 94 -7.22 6.39 -4.36
N ARG A 95 -7.91 6.29 -5.50
CA ARG A 95 -7.45 6.88 -6.77
C ARG A 95 -7.24 8.40 -6.64
N GLU A 96 -8.17 9.09 -6.00
CA GLU A 96 -8.09 10.53 -5.72
C GLU A 96 -6.86 10.84 -4.86
N ILE A 97 -6.66 10.14 -3.73
CA ILE A 97 -5.50 10.34 -2.85
C ILE A 97 -4.18 10.01 -3.57
N LEU A 98 -4.14 8.92 -4.32
CA LEU A 98 -2.94 8.41 -4.99
C LEU A 98 -2.50 9.30 -6.17
N GLY A 99 -3.44 10.01 -6.79
CA GLY A 99 -3.17 11.01 -7.85
C GLY A 99 -2.53 12.31 -7.33
N ARG A 100 -2.57 12.58 -6.02
CA ARG A 100 -2.06 13.84 -5.46
C ARG A 100 -0.53 13.94 -5.51
N ARG A 101 -0.03 15.16 -5.71
CA ARG A 101 1.41 15.46 -5.83
C ARG A 101 2.02 16.03 -4.54
N ASP A 102 1.20 16.48 -3.61
CA ASP A 102 1.66 17.15 -2.40
C ASP A 102 2.38 16.20 -1.43
N ARG A 103 3.08 16.79 -0.46
CA ARG A 103 3.88 16.04 0.51
C ARG A 103 3.00 15.31 1.53
N LEU A 104 1.80 15.81 1.83
CA LEU A 104 0.92 15.25 2.85
C LEU A 104 0.38 13.90 2.39
N ALA A 105 -0.19 13.84 1.18
CA ALA A 105 -0.67 12.61 0.57
C ALA A 105 0.45 11.57 0.42
N ARG A 106 1.63 11.98 -0.06
CA ARG A 106 2.81 11.09 -0.16
C ARG A 106 3.22 10.47 1.18
N ARG A 107 3.27 11.27 2.24
CA ARG A 107 3.62 10.77 3.58
C ARG A 107 2.56 9.80 4.10
N LEU A 108 1.28 10.12 3.90
CA LEU A 108 0.19 9.24 4.31
C LEU A 108 0.24 7.90 3.58
N VAL A 109 0.35 7.90 2.24
CA VAL A 109 0.40 6.65 1.45
C VAL A 109 1.59 5.80 1.85
N ARG A 110 2.74 6.41 2.17
CA ARG A 110 3.90 5.69 2.70
C ARG A 110 3.59 5.02 4.05
N ASP A 111 2.96 5.74 4.97
CA ASP A 111 2.57 5.22 6.28
C ASP A 111 1.56 4.07 6.14
N VAL A 112 0.50 4.26 5.36
CA VAL A 112 -0.51 3.23 5.07
C VAL A 112 0.14 1.99 4.45
N SER A 113 0.99 2.18 3.44
CA SER A 113 1.70 1.08 2.80
C SER A 113 2.56 0.31 3.81
N PHE A 114 3.18 1.01 4.77
CA PHE A 114 4.05 0.42 5.79
C PHE A 114 3.26 -0.33 6.87
N SER A 115 2.24 0.31 7.45
CA SER A 115 1.48 -0.21 8.57
C SER A 115 0.39 -1.20 8.15
N ILE A 116 -0.46 -0.80 7.21
CA ILE A 116 -1.65 -1.57 6.81
C ILE A 116 -1.30 -2.56 5.69
N GLY A 117 -0.35 -2.17 4.84
CA GLY A 117 0.05 -2.92 3.66
C GLY A 117 -0.58 -2.38 2.39
N ILE A 118 -0.09 -2.85 1.25
CA ILE A 118 -0.55 -2.40 -0.08
C ILE A 118 -1.88 -3.04 -0.50
N LYS A 119 -2.35 -4.07 0.22
CA LYS A 119 -3.57 -4.81 -0.15
C LYS A 119 -4.83 -3.95 -0.06
N ASP A 120 -4.79 -2.94 0.81
CA ASP A 120 -5.85 -1.97 1.03
C ASP A 120 -5.81 -0.82 0.00
N LEU A 121 -4.79 -0.79 -0.87
CA LEU A 121 -4.71 0.18 -1.96
C LEU A 121 -5.35 -0.42 -3.22
N THR A 122 -5.80 0.43 -4.14
CA THR A 122 -6.37 0.05 -5.46
C THR A 122 -5.40 -0.70 -6.38
N TYR A 123 -4.17 -0.94 -5.94
CA TYR A 123 -3.11 -1.49 -6.75
C TYR A 123 -2.76 -2.93 -6.34
N GLY A 124 -2.31 -3.71 -7.31
CA GLY A 124 -1.70 -5.01 -7.10
C GLY A 124 -0.32 -4.90 -6.44
N GLY A 125 0.31 -6.06 -6.25
CA GLY A 125 1.71 -6.10 -5.82
C GLY A 125 2.63 -5.46 -6.88
N PRO A 126 3.71 -4.76 -6.46
CA PRO A 126 4.71 -4.30 -7.40
C PRO A 126 5.39 -5.51 -8.05
N ARG A 127 5.57 -5.47 -9.37
CA ARG A 127 6.21 -6.51 -10.16
C ARG A 127 7.48 -5.96 -10.79
N THR A 128 8.58 -6.68 -10.61
CA THR A 128 9.82 -6.44 -11.34
C THR A 128 9.69 -7.05 -12.73
N ILE A 129 9.99 -6.26 -13.75
CA ILE A 129 9.95 -6.64 -15.16
C ILE A 129 11.32 -6.35 -15.75
N HIS A 130 11.88 -7.30 -16.48
CA HIS A 130 13.14 -7.13 -17.17
C HIS A 130 12.92 -6.78 -18.65
N LEU A 131 13.66 -5.79 -19.16
CA LEU A 131 13.49 -5.30 -20.54
C LEU A 131 13.87 -6.32 -21.63
N TRP A 132 14.49 -7.44 -21.25
CA TRP A 132 14.82 -8.54 -22.16
C TRP A 132 13.72 -9.60 -22.25
N GLU A 133 12.69 -9.54 -21.40
CA GLU A 133 11.53 -10.44 -21.50
C GLU A 133 10.81 -10.23 -22.84
N PRO A 134 10.33 -11.30 -23.51
CA PRO A 134 9.49 -11.18 -24.70
C PRO A 134 8.30 -10.25 -24.44
N ASP A 135 7.90 -9.46 -25.44
CA ASP A 135 6.77 -8.50 -25.41
C ASP A 135 6.92 -7.29 -24.47
N VAL A 136 7.93 -7.26 -23.60
CA VAL A 136 8.20 -6.12 -22.71
C VAL A 136 8.80 -4.90 -23.43
N PRO A 137 9.68 -5.03 -24.45
CA PRO A 137 10.24 -3.86 -25.13
C PRO A 137 9.17 -2.90 -25.67
N ALA A 138 8.18 -3.42 -26.39
CA ALA A 138 7.08 -2.62 -26.94
C ALA A 138 6.23 -1.95 -25.84
N TRP A 139 6.09 -2.60 -24.68
CA TRP A 139 5.46 -1.98 -23.51
C TRP A 139 6.33 -0.91 -22.86
N ALA A 140 7.64 -1.13 -22.75
CA ALA A 140 8.56 -0.19 -22.14
C ALA A 140 8.78 1.07 -22.98
N ASP A 141 8.80 0.93 -24.31
CA ASP A 141 9.02 2.04 -25.25
C ASP A 141 7.84 3.03 -25.29
N ARG A 142 6.64 2.60 -24.90
CA ARG A 142 5.46 3.49 -24.81
C ARG A 142 5.33 4.21 -23.45
N LEU A 143 6.21 3.92 -22.50
CA LEU A 143 6.14 4.55 -21.18
C LEU A 143 6.57 6.01 -21.24
N GLU A 144 5.78 6.89 -20.64
CA GLU A 144 6.03 8.33 -20.65
C GLU A 144 6.51 8.83 -19.29
N PRO A 145 7.39 9.85 -19.23
CA PRO A 145 7.76 10.51 -17.98
C PRO A 145 6.53 11.00 -17.19
N ALA A 146 6.46 10.61 -15.92
CA ALA A 146 5.34 10.94 -15.05
C ALA A 146 5.76 11.85 -13.89
N PRO A 147 4.90 12.82 -13.49
CA PRO A 147 5.13 13.60 -12.28
C PRO A 147 5.06 12.71 -11.04
N ARG A 148 5.74 13.12 -9.95
CA ARG A 148 5.69 12.38 -8.69
C ARG A 148 4.35 12.58 -7.99
N THR A 149 3.50 11.57 -8.04
CA THR A 149 2.29 11.46 -7.25
C THR A 149 2.50 10.61 -5.99
N ALA A 150 1.49 10.53 -5.13
CA ALA A 150 1.48 9.69 -3.94
C ALA A 150 1.53 8.19 -4.27
N ALA A 151 1.01 7.79 -5.43
CA ALA A 151 1.07 6.42 -5.91
C ALA A 151 2.50 5.87 -6.06
N PHE A 152 3.48 6.70 -6.43
CA PHE A 152 4.88 6.28 -6.52
C PHE A 152 5.50 5.90 -5.17
N GLU A 153 4.89 6.28 -4.05
CA GLU A 153 5.36 5.86 -2.73
C GLU A 153 5.15 4.35 -2.49
N ILE A 154 4.20 3.73 -3.21
CA ILE A 154 4.00 2.28 -3.19
C ILE A 154 5.20 1.58 -3.83
N LEU A 155 5.67 2.08 -4.99
CA LEU A 155 6.81 1.54 -5.74
C LEU A 155 8.15 1.81 -5.03
N ASN A 156 8.33 3.00 -4.46
CA ASN A 156 9.58 3.38 -3.78
C ASN A 156 9.90 2.51 -2.56
N ARG A 157 8.90 1.89 -1.92
CA ARG A 157 9.11 0.98 -0.79
C ARG A 157 9.97 -0.22 -1.20
N THR A 158 9.67 -0.81 -2.35
CA THR A 158 10.33 -2.04 -2.81
C THR A 158 11.73 -1.76 -3.34
N HIS A 159 11.98 -0.55 -3.87
CA HIS A 159 13.28 -0.20 -4.41
C HIS A 159 13.63 1.29 -4.18
N PRO A 160 14.30 1.65 -3.07
CA PRO A 160 14.57 3.05 -2.70
C PRO A 160 15.68 3.72 -3.53
N ARG A 161 15.95 3.25 -4.75
CA ARG A 161 17.03 3.79 -5.58
C ARG A 161 16.72 5.25 -5.94
N ARG A 162 17.58 6.16 -5.47
CA ARG A 162 17.40 7.62 -5.59
C ARG A 162 17.38 8.17 -7.03
N ARG A 163 17.66 7.33 -8.04
CA ARG A 163 17.81 7.73 -9.45
C ARG A 163 16.88 6.99 -10.41
N SER A 164 15.77 6.45 -9.94
CA SER A 164 14.80 5.79 -10.83
C SER A 164 13.99 6.83 -11.61
N GLU A 165 13.81 6.59 -12.91
CA GLU A 165 12.89 7.36 -13.75
C GLU A 165 11.45 6.96 -13.41
N ARG A 166 10.58 7.95 -13.27
CA ARG A 166 9.16 7.73 -12.99
C ARG A 166 8.42 7.79 -14.29
N LEU A 167 7.69 6.73 -14.58
CA LEU A 167 7.01 6.55 -15.83
C LEU A 167 5.55 6.15 -15.61
N ILE A 168 4.72 6.42 -16.60
CA ILE A 168 3.33 5.96 -16.68
C ILE A 168 3.08 5.36 -18.06
N ASP A 169 2.32 4.28 -18.12
CA ASP A 169 1.73 3.80 -19.36
C ASP A 169 0.45 4.61 -19.62
N PRO A 170 0.42 5.49 -20.63
CA PRO A 170 -0.72 6.38 -20.87
C PRO A 170 -2.01 5.61 -21.24
N ARG A 171 -1.90 4.37 -21.73
CA ARG A 171 -3.07 3.56 -22.11
C ARG A 171 -3.76 2.91 -20.93
N THR A 172 -2.98 2.47 -19.95
CA THR A 172 -3.48 1.62 -18.84
C THR A 172 -3.44 2.34 -17.50
N GLY A 173 -2.73 3.47 -17.40
CA GLY A 173 -2.45 4.14 -16.13
C GLY A 173 -1.49 3.38 -15.22
N ILE A 174 -0.82 2.33 -15.72
CA ILE A 174 0.19 1.58 -14.96
C ILE A 174 1.34 2.52 -14.64
N LEU A 175 1.72 2.56 -13.36
CA LEU A 175 2.85 3.36 -12.90
C LEU A 175 4.11 2.49 -12.85
N ALA A 176 5.23 3.05 -13.25
CA ALA A 176 6.49 2.35 -13.37
C ALA A 176 7.68 3.17 -12.85
N LEU A 177 8.63 2.48 -12.22
CA LEU A 177 9.97 3.01 -11.92
C LEU A 177 11.00 2.28 -12.79
N ARG A 178 11.67 2.98 -13.70
CA ARG A 178 12.74 2.41 -14.52
C ARG A 178 14.10 2.65 -13.88
N HIS A 179 14.91 1.60 -13.87
CA HIS A 179 16.29 1.63 -13.43
C HIS A 179 17.16 0.74 -14.33
N GLY A 180 17.85 1.36 -15.30
CA GLY A 180 18.64 0.64 -16.29
C GLY A 180 17.76 -0.29 -17.14
N ARG A 181 18.04 -1.60 -17.06
CA ARG A 181 17.32 -2.66 -17.80
C ARG A 181 16.16 -3.30 -17.03
N THR A 182 15.76 -2.71 -15.91
CA THR A 182 14.69 -3.21 -15.07
C THR A 182 13.63 -2.14 -14.87
N VAL A 183 12.36 -2.56 -14.91
CA VAL A 183 11.20 -1.72 -14.63
C VAL A 183 10.43 -2.33 -13.47
N LEU A 184 10.19 -1.56 -12.42
CA LEU A 184 9.28 -1.94 -11.34
C LEU A 184 7.92 -1.31 -11.63
N ALA A 185 6.92 -2.12 -11.95
CA ALA A 185 5.59 -1.65 -12.30
C ALA A 185 4.57 -2.03 -11.23
N ILE A 186 3.53 -1.21 -11.10
CA ILE A 186 2.37 -1.53 -10.27
C ILE A 186 1.10 -1.46 -11.10
N PHE A 187 0.40 -2.58 -11.14
CA PHE A 187 -0.80 -2.75 -11.93
C PHE A 187 -2.01 -2.37 -11.08
N PRO A 188 -2.94 -1.54 -11.58
CA PRO A 188 -4.22 -1.39 -10.90
C PRO A 188 -4.88 -2.77 -10.82
N ARG A 189 -5.58 -3.06 -9.71
CA ARG A 189 -6.48 -4.21 -9.71
C ARG A 189 -7.63 -3.93 -10.71
N SER A 190 -8.30 -4.97 -11.17
CA SER A 190 -9.53 -4.75 -11.92
C SER A 190 -10.49 -3.96 -11.04
N HIS A 191 -11.10 -2.90 -11.61
CA HIS A 191 -12.15 -2.17 -10.92
C HIS A 191 -13.24 -3.18 -10.53
N PRO A 192 -13.73 -3.18 -9.27
CA PRO A 192 -14.85 -4.01 -8.92
C PRO A 192 -16.02 -3.64 -9.84
N ASN A 193 -16.57 -4.60 -10.60
CA ASN A 193 -17.74 -4.31 -11.43
C ASN A 193 -18.86 -3.73 -10.52
N PRO A 194 -19.54 -2.65 -10.94
CA PRO A 194 -20.62 -2.06 -10.15
C PRO A 194 -21.77 -3.05 -9.92
#